data_AF-X1H5N5-F1
#
_entry.id   AF-X1H5N5-F1
#
_cell.length_a   1.000
_cell.length_b   1.000
_cell.length_c   1.000
_cell.angle_alpha   90.00
_cell.angle_beta   90.00
_cell.angle_gamma   90.00
#
_symmetry.space_group_name_H-M   'P 1'
#
loop_
_entity.id
_entity.type
_entity.pdbx_description
1 polymer ?
#
loop_
_entity_poly.entity_id
_entity_poly.type
_entity_poly.pdbx_seq_one_letter_code
_entity_poly.pdbx_strand_id
1 'polypeptide(L)'
;PIYIPPLRKRKEDMPLLVNSLIRKYNQDFGRNIKGISPEALNILSDYSWPGNVRELENVIERAVINMKLSEEIILPKHIPALNELNKLEIIEEKPIISSVSDNLIDYNLDKNNLKKIKDDTERIALLNALKSTNGDSSMAANKLGISLRSFYYKIKKYNIKKIYEYK
;
A
#
# COMPACT_ATOMS: atom_id res chain seq x y z
N PRO A 1 8.73 24.66 -23.99
CA PRO A 1 8.34 23.86 -22.80
C PRO A 1 6.83 24.01 -22.54
N ILE A 2 6.06 22.94 -22.72
CA ILE A 2 4.61 22.95 -22.48
C ILE A 2 4.39 22.76 -20.97
N TYR A 3 3.91 23.80 -20.30
CA TYR A 3 3.57 23.74 -18.87
C TYR A 3 2.17 23.16 -18.73
N ILE A 4 2.06 21.94 -18.21
CA ILE A 4 0.78 21.31 -17.91
C ILE A 4 0.46 21.61 -16.43
N PRO A 5 -0.58 22.41 -16.14
CA PRO A 5 -0.92 22.74 -14.77
C PRO A 5 -1.33 21.48 -13.99
N PRO A 6 -1.04 21.41 -12.68
CA PRO A 6 -1.46 20.30 -11.84
C PRO A 6 -2.98 20.25 -11.69
N LEU A 7 -3.56 19.05 -11.57
CA LEU A 7 -5.01 18.82 -11.49
C LEU A 7 -5.69 19.67 -10.41
N ARG A 8 -5.00 19.93 -9.30
CA ARG A 8 -5.44 20.84 -8.23
C ARG A 8 -5.79 22.26 -8.68
N LYS A 9 -5.19 22.76 -9.77
CA LYS A 9 -5.44 24.09 -10.35
C LYS A 9 -6.54 24.07 -11.42
N ARG A 10 -7.10 22.91 -11.75
CA ARG A 10 -8.14 22.68 -12.77
C ARG A 10 -9.19 21.68 -12.30
N LYS A 11 -9.65 21.82 -11.05
CA LYS A 11 -10.69 20.94 -10.48
C LYS A 11 -11.99 20.98 -11.28
N GLU A 12 -12.26 22.08 -11.97
CA GLU A 12 -13.40 22.26 -12.88
C GLU A 12 -13.39 21.27 -14.06
N ASP A 13 -12.22 20.80 -14.49
CA ASP A 13 -12.08 19.82 -15.58
C ASP A 13 -12.30 18.38 -15.11
N MET A 14 -12.42 18.16 -13.79
CA MET A 14 -12.47 16.82 -13.21
C MET A 14 -13.61 15.95 -13.75
N PRO A 15 -14.85 16.44 -13.90
CA PRO A 15 -15.93 15.62 -14.47
C PRO A 15 -15.62 15.18 -15.90
N LEU A 16 -15.03 16.07 -16.72
CA LEU A 16 -14.67 15.77 -18.10
C LEU A 16 -13.53 14.73 -18.18
N LEU A 17 -12.53 14.87 -17.30
CA LEU A 17 -11.40 13.96 -17.21
C LEU A 17 -11.80 12.57 -16.70
N VAL A 18 -12.66 12.51 -15.68
CA VAL A 18 -13.19 11.24 -15.18
C VAL A 18 -14.00 10.55 -16.28
N ASN A 19 -14.85 11.30 -17.00
CA ASN A 19 -15.63 10.73 -18.09
C ASN A 19 -14.76 10.21 -19.26
N SER A 20 -13.62 10.85 -19.56
CA SER A 20 -12.71 10.34 -20.58
C SER A 20 -12.00 9.05 -20.13
N LEU A 21 -11.58 8.97 -18.86
CA LEU A 21 -10.99 7.77 -18.27
C LEU A 21 -11.98 6.61 -18.21
N ILE A 22 -13.24 6.86 -17.84
CA ILE A 22 -14.30 5.83 -17.87
C ILE A 22 -14.47 5.24 -19.27
N ARG A 23 -14.51 6.10 -20.32
CA ARG A 23 -14.60 5.63 -21.70
C ARG A 23 -13.42 4.76 -22.10
N LYS A 24 -12.20 5.19 -21.75
CA LYS A 24 -10.97 4.42 -21.99
C LYS A 24 -11.07 3.03 -21.35
N TYR A 25 -11.40 2.97 -20.06
CA TYR A 25 -11.44 1.69 -19.33
C TYR A 25 -12.62 0.79 -19.69
N ASN A 26 -13.73 1.35 -20.14
CA ASN A 26 -14.79 0.54 -20.75
C ASN A 26 -14.28 -0.21 -21.99
N GLN A 27 -13.49 0.46 -22.82
CA GLN A 27 -12.91 -0.15 -24.02
C GLN A 27 -11.83 -1.18 -23.65
N ASP A 28 -10.94 -0.85 -22.72
CA ASP A 28 -9.82 -1.72 -22.34
C ASP A 28 -10.28 -2.98 -21.58
N PHE A 29 -11.31 -2.87 -20.73
CA PHE A 29 -11.78 -3.96 -19.88
C PHE A 29 -13.11 -4.58 -20.30
N GLY A 30 -13.70 -4.13 -21.42
CA GLY A 30 -15.00 -4.62 -21.90
C GLY A 30 -16.15 -4.36 -20.90
N ARG A 31 -16.15 -3.18 -20.27
CA ARG A 31 -17.16 -2.77 -19.27
C ARG A 31 -18.20 -1.83 -19.88
N ASN A 32 -19.35 -1.68 -19.21
CA ASN A 32 -20.43 -0.77 -19.60
C ASN A 32 -20.72 0.29 -18.52
N ILE A 33 -19.68 0.97 -18.04
CA ILE A 33 -19.83 2.01 -17.03
C ILE A 33 -20.34 3.29 -17.69
N LYS A 34 -21.52 3.74 -17.28
CA LYS A 34 -22.21 4.92 -17.82
C LYS A 34 -21.74 6.23 -17.19
N GLY A 35 -21.17 6.17 -15.99
CA GLY A 35 -20.68 7.37 -15.32
C GLY A 35 -20.28 7.16 -13.86
N ILE A 36 -20.19 8.26 -13.15
CA ILE A 36 -19.84 8.35 -11.73
C ILE A 36 -20.95 9.06 -10.96
N SER A 37 -21.22 8.65 -9.73
CA SER A 37 -22.22 9.31 -8.89
C SER A 37 -21.71 10.68 -8.40
N PRO A 38 -22.60 11.64 -8.11
CA PRO A 38 -22.20 12.95 -7.59
C PRO A 38 -21.36 12.87 -6.32
N GLU A 39 -21.66 11.94 -5.42
CA GLU A 39 -20.95 11.75 -4.15
C GLU A 39 -19.51 11.27 -4.40
N ALA A 40 -19.35 10.32 -5.34
CA ALA A 40 -18.05 9.82 -5.74
C ALA A 40 -17.23 10.93 -6.42
N LEU A 41 -17.85 11.75 -7.26
CA LEU A 41 -17.21 12.89 -7.91
C LEU A 41 -16.77 13.97 -6.91
N ASN A 42 -17.56 14.22 -5.87
CA ASN A 42 -17.19 15.14 -4.80
C ASN A 42 -15.95 14.65 -4.02
N ILE A 43 -15.90 13.36 -3.69
CA ILE A 43 -14.72 12.75 -3.04
C ILE A 43 -13.47 12.95 -3.88
N LEU A 44 -13.57 12.73 -5.20
CA LEU A 44 -12.46 12.98 -6.11
C LEU A 44 -12.11 14.48 -6.16
N SER A 45 -13.10 15.37 -6.12
CA SER A 45 -12.90 16.83 -6.22
C SER A 45 -12.25 17.44 -4.99
N ASP A 46 -12.55 16.91 -3.81
CA ASP A 46 -12.03 17.41 -2.54
C ASP A 46 -10.56 17.04 -2.33
N TYR A 47 -10.11 15.96 -2.97
CA TYR A 47 -8.75 15.50 -2.86
C TYR A 47 -7.73 16.40 -3.59
N SER A 48 -6.49 16.43 -3.08
CA SER A 48 -5.45 17.38 -3.52
C SER A 48 -4.69 16.91 -4.77
N TRP A 49 -4.76 15.61 -5.11
CA TRP A 49 -4.10 14.98 -6.26
C TRP A 49 -2.60 15.33 -6.39
N PRO A 50 -1.76 14.97 -5.41
CA PRO A 50 -0.31 15.18 -5.50
C PRO A 50 0.31 14.51 -6.73
N GLY A 51 -0.17 13.32 -7.13
CA GLY A 51 0.25 12.62 -8.35
C GLY A 51 -0.49 13.07 -9.62
N ASN A 52 -1.28 14.15 -9.54
CA ASN A 52 -1.96 14.82 -10.66
C ASN A 52 -2.86 13.83 -11.44
N VAL A 53 -2.84 13.87 -12.78
CA VAL A 53 -3.69 13.01 -13.63
C VAL A 53 -3.33 11.53 -13.52
N ARG A 54 -2.06 11.19 -13.26
CA ARG A 54 -1.65 9.77 -13.14
C ARG A 54 -2.29 9.11 -11.93
N GLU A 55 -2.33 9.82 -10.80
CA GLU A 55 -3.00 9.31 -9.59
C GLU A 55 -4.50 9.16 -9.81
N LEU A 56 -5.15 10.14 -10.47
CA LEU A 56 -6.56 10.02 -10.84
C LEU A 56 -6.81 8.81 -11.75
N GLU A 57 -5.96 8.61 -12.76
CA GLU A 57 -6.03 7.48 -13.67
C GLU A 57 -5.95 6.14 -12.93
N ASN A 58 -5.01 6.00 -12.00
CA ASN A 58 -4.87 4.80 -11.14
C ASN A 58 -6.09 4.59 -10.24
N VAL A 59 -6.64 5.65 -9.67
CA VAL A 59 -7.84 5.59 -8.82
C VAL A 59 -9.05 5.11 -9.60
N ILE A 60 -9.27 5.68 -10.79
CA ILE A 60 -10.41 5.30 -11.64
C ILE A 60 -10.22 3.88 -12.16
N GLU A 61 -9.03 3.48 -12.58
CA GLU A 61 -8.73 2.11 -13.01
C GLU A 61 -9.10 1.09 -11.92
N ARG A 62 -8.62 1.31 -10.69
CA ARG A 62 -8.91 0.45 -9.54
C ARG A 62 -10.40 0.43 -9.22
N ALA A 63 -11.07 1.57 -9.32
CA ALA A 63 -12.52 1.63 -9.13
C ALA A 63 -13.26 0.76 -10.16
N VAL A 64 -12.88 0.81 -11.43
CA VAL A 64 -13.46 -0.02 -12.50
C VAL A 64 -13.20 -1.51 -12.27
N ILE A 65 -11.98 -1.88 -11.85
CA ILE A 65 -11.62 -3.28 -11.55
C ILE A 65 -12.45 -3.82 -10.36
N ASN A 66 -12.66 -3.00 -9.34
CA ASN A 66 -13.40 -3.38 -8.12
C ASN A 66 -14.93 -3.45 -8.34
N MET A 67 -15.45 -2.93 -9.44
CA MET A 67 -16.88 -2.97 -9.75
C MET A 67 -17.34 -4.35 -10.21
N LYS A 68 -18.54 -4.73 -9.78
CA LYS A 68 -19.24 -5.91 -10.30
C LYS A 68 -19.65 -5.68 -11.76
N LEU A 69 -19.78 -6.75 -12.52
CA LEU A 69 -20.11 -6.66 -13.95
C LEU A 69 -21.49 -6.04 -14.23
N SER A 70 -22.41 -6.15 -13.27
CA SER A 70 -23.76 -5.56 -13.33
C SER A 70 -23.82 -4.09 -12.92
N GLU A 71 -22.74 -3.52 -12.39
CA GLU A 71 -22.72 -2.12 -11.94
C GLU A 71 -22.32 -1.21 -13.09
N GLU A 72 -23.14 -0.19 -13.35
CA GLU A 72 -22.90 0.77 -14.45
C GLU A 72 -22.49 2.16 -13.94
N ILE A 73 -22.50 2.39 -12.62
CA ILE A 73 -22.17 3.69 -12.01
C ILE A 73 -21.08 3.51 -10.96
N ILE A 74 -20.03 4.32 -11.04
CA ILE A 74 -19.00 4.39 -10.00
C ILE A 74 -19.59 5.07 -8.76
N LEU A 75 -19.55 4.37 -7.63
CA LEU A 75 -20.03 4.81 -6.33
C LEU A 75 -18.83 5.03 -5.38
N PRO A 76 -19.00 5.78 -4.27
CA PRO A 76 -17.95 6.00 -3.29
C PRO A 76 -17.26 4.72 -2.80
N LYS A 77 -18.02 3.64 -2.62
CA LYS A 77 -17.52 2.32 -2.19
C LYS A 77 -16.51 1.68 -3.18
N HIS A 78 -16.50 2.12 -4.44
CA HIS A 78 -15.57 1.62 -5.45
C HIS A 78 -14.24 2.40 -5.45
N ILE A 79 -14.24 3.63 -4.90
CA ILE A 79 -13.05 4.47 -4.85
C ILE A 79 -12.14 3.96 -3.72
N PRO A 80 -10.88 3.59 -3.99
CA PRO A 80 -9.93 3.21 -2.95
C PRO A 80 -9.69 4.37 -1.97
N ALA A 81 -9.28 4.06 -0.73
CA ALA A 81 -9.00 5.08 0.28
C ALA A 81 -7.87 6.01 -0.19
N LEU A 82 -8.22 7.23 -0.63
CA LEU A 82 -7.28 8.18 -1.24
C LEU A 82 -6.13 8.54 -0.27
N ASN A 83 -6.41 8.59 1.03
CA ASN A 83 -5.41 8.85 2.08
C ASN A 83 -4.33 7.75 2.19
N GLU A 84 -4.63 6.51 1.78
CA GLU A 84 -3.66 5.41 1.79
C GLU A 84 -2.78 5.40 0.53
N LEU A 85 -3.26 5.98 -0.57
CA LEU A 85 -2.49 6.11 -1.82
C LEU A 85 -1.30 7.05 -1.63
N ASN A 86 -1.48 8.13 -0.85
CA ASN A 86 -0.39 9.03 -0.45
C ASN A 86 0.73 8.36 0.34
N LYS A 87 0.45 7.26 1.06
CA LYS A 87 1.50 6.55 1.83
C LYS A 87 2.41 5.70 0.94
N LEU A 88 1.97 5.37 -0.29
CA LEU A 88 2.69 4.49 -1.19
C LEU A 88 3.45 5.24 -2.30
N GLU A 89 3.15 6.52 -2.55
CA GLU A 89 3.79 7.34 -3.59
C GLU A 89 4.85 8.35 -3.08
N ILE A 90 5.24 8.34 -1.79
CA ILE A 90 6.37 9.14 -1.28
C ILE A 90 7.71 8.47 -1.66
N ILE A 91 8.00 8.37 -2.95
CA ILE A 91 9.35 8.16 -3.49
C ILE A 91 9.50 8.99 -4.77
N GLU A 92 9.22 10.30 -4.74
CA GLU A 92 9.84 11.22 -5.70
C GLU A 92 10.26 12.53 -5.01
N GLU A 93 11.49 12.92 -5.30
CA GLU A 93 12.32 13.92 -4.63
C GLU A 93 11.80 15.36 -4.76
N LYS A 94 11.56 16.07 -3.64
CA LYS A 94 12.05 17.45 -3.40
C LYS A 94 11.70 18.01 -2.00
N PRO A 95 12.40 19.06 -1.54
CA PRO A 95 12.89 19.18 -0.17
C PRO A 95 11.82 19.69 0.79
N ILE A 96 11.86 19.15 2.00
CA ILE A 96 11.01 19.55 3.12
C ILE A 96 11.51 20.89 3.64
N ILE A 97 10.80 21.99 3.35
CA ILE A 97 10.88 23.19 4.19
C ILE A 97 9.48 23.74 4.48
N SER A 98 9.17 23.66 5.77
CA SER A 98 8.36 24.56 6.60
C SER A 98 6.84 24.39 6.66
N SER A 99 6.39 24.34 7.91
CA SER A 99 5.01 24.26 8.45
C SER A 99 4.35 22.89 8.21
N VAL A 100 4.13 22.06 9.21
CA VAL A 100 3.26 22.31 10.37
C VAL A 100 3.76 21.54 11.61
N SER A 101 3.50 22.14 12.78
CA SER A 101 4.00 21.78 14.10
C SER A 101 3.35 20.54 14.73
N ASP A 102 4.03 20.08 15.79
CA ASP A 102 3.51 19.36 16.95
C ASP A 102 2.99 17.94 16.73
N ASN A 103 3.93 17.05 16.40
CA ASN A 103 4.16 15.72 17.02
C ASN A 103 5.03 14.88 16.08
N LEU A 104 6.24 15.37 15.81
CA LEU A 104 7.26 14.54 15.18
C LEU A 104 7.72 13.53 16.22
N ILE A 105 7.09 12.35 16.22
CA ILE A 105 7.73 11.12 16.66
C ILE A 105 9.06 11.09 15.92
N ASP A 106 10.12 11.12 16.70
CA ASP A 106 11.52 11.17 16.30
C ASP A 106 11.86 9.92 15.49
N TYR A 107 11.43 9.87 14.22
CA TYR A 107 11.91 8.91 13.25
C TYR A 107 13.31 9.35 12.83
N ASN A 108 14.26 9.15 13.74
CA ASN A 108 15.62 8.81 13.35
C ASN A 108 15.54 7.54 12.49
N LEU A 109 15.28 7.74 11.20
CA LEU A 109 15.38 6.73 10.14
C LEU A 109 16.87 6.48 9.88
N ASP A 110 17.55 5.98 10.91
CA ASP A 110 18.82 5.32 10.75
C ASP A 110 18.61 4.17 9.76
N LYS A 111 19.55 4.02 8.83
CA LYS A 111 19.60 2.89 7.87
C LYS A 111 19.49 1.51 8.54
N ASN A 112 19.74 1.47 9.85
CA ASN A 112 19.63 0.31 10.72
C ASN A 112 18.20 0.01 11.20
N ASN A 113 17.24 0.94 11.11
CA ASN A 113 15.89 0.76 11.64
C ASN A 113 15.13 -0.33 10.87
N LEU A 114 15.12 -0.29 9.53
CA LEU A 114 14.48 -1.34 8.73
C LEU A 114 15.15 -2.70 8.91
N LYS A 115 16.48 -2.73 9.01
CA LYS A 115 17.25 -3.95 9.27
C LYS A 115 16.86 -4.54 10.63
N LYS A 116 16.76 -3.70 11.66
CA LYS A 116 16.35 -4.08 13.00
C LYS A 116 14.90 -4.58 13.04
N ILE A 117 13.96 -3.87 12.42
CA ILE A 117 12.55 -4.30 12.35
C ILE A 117 12.42 -5.66 11.65
N LYS A 118 13.16 -5.89 10.56
CA LYS A 118 13.19 -7.19 9.87
C LYS A 118 13.78 -8.28 10.75
N ASP A 119 14.93 -8.01 11.37
CA ASP A 119 15.62 -8.96 12.25
C ASP A 119 14.74 -9.31 13.48
N ASP A 120 14.05 -8.33 14.08
CA ASP A 120 13.14 -8.51 15.21
C ASP A 120 11.89 -9.32 14.82
N THR A 121 11.29 -9.00 13.68
CA THR A 121 10.10 -9.72 13.17
C THR A 121 10.46 -11.18 12.84
N GLU A 122 11.60 -11.41 12.18
CA GLU A 122 12.09 -12.77 11.91
C GLU A 122 12.34 -13.55 13.19
N ARG A 123 12.98 -12.93 14.19
CA ARG A 123 13.24 -13.55 15.49
C ARG A 123 11.94 -13.95 16.19
N ILE A 124 10.93 -13.08 16.19
CA ILE A 124 9.62 -13.37 16.81
C ILE A 124 8.93 -14.53 16.09
N ALA A 125 8.95 -14.55 14.75
CA ALA A 125 8.34 -15.63 13.97
C ALA A 125 8.99 -17.00 14.27
N LEU A 126 10.33 -17.05 14.38
CA LEU A 126 11.07 -18.26 14.73
C LEU A 126 10.73 -18.75 16.14
N LEU A 127 10.63 -17.84 17.12
CA LEU A 127 10.26 -18.18 18.50
C LEU A 127 8.83 -18.70 18.61
N ASN A 128 7.89 -18.06 17.92
CA ASN A 128 6.49 -18.48 17.92
C ASN A 128 6.32 -19.84 17.24
N ALA A 129 7.04 -20.08 16.15
CA ALA A 129 7.05 -21.38 15.49
C ALA A 129 7.55 -22.47 16.46
N LEU A 130 8.71 -22.28 17.09
CA LEU A 130 9.26 -23.22 18.08
C LEU A 130 8.33 -23.48 19.26
N LYS A 131 7.72 -22.43 19.82
CA LYS A 131 6.75 -22.57 20.92
C LYS A 131 5.55 -23.40 20.50
N SER A 132 5.03 -23.16 19.29
CA SER A 132 3.86 -23.86 18.78
C SER A 132 4.12 -25.30 18.34
N THR A 133 5.39 -25.69 18.20
CA THR A 133 5.80 -27.05 17.81
C THR A 133 6.60 -27.76 18.92
N ASN A 134 6.50 -27.29 20.16
CA ASN A 134 7.23 -27.83 21.33
C ASN A 134 8.73 -28.05 21.07
N GLY A 135 9.36 -27.17 20.30
CA GLY A 135 10.79 -27.24 19.99
C GLY A 135 11.18 -28.11 18.80
N ASP A 136 10.23 -28.77 18.12
CA ASP A 136 10.51 -29.49 16.88
C ASP A 136 10.88 -28.48 15.77
N SER A 137 12.17 -28.45 15.42
CA SER A 137 12.74 -27.54 14.43
C SER A 137 12.35 -27.90 13.00
N SER A 138 12.04 -29.17 12.72
CA SER A 138 11.56 -29.62 11.40
C SER A 138 10.13 -29.12 11.16
N MET A 139 9.25 -29.34 12.15
CA MET A 139 7.88 -28.84 12.11
C MET A 139 7.81 -27.31 12.13
N ALA A 140 8.67 -26.65 12.92
CA ALA A 140 8.75 -25.18 12.96
C ALA A 140 9.19 -24.59 11.62
N ALA A 141 10.20 -25.19 10.96
CA ALA A 141 10.67 -24.76 9.65
C ALA A 141 9.59 -24.94 8.57
N ASN A 142 8.91 -26.09 8.57
CA ASN A 142 7.80 -26.36 7.66
C ASN A 142 6.66 -25.34 7.84
N LYS A 143 6.28 -25.06 9.10
CA LYS A 143 5.23 -24.07 9.43
C LYS A 143 5.56 -22.65 8.98
N LEU A 144 6.85 -22.29 8.97
CA LEU A 144 7.33 -21.00 8.46
C LEU A 144 7.58 -21.01 6.95
N GLY A 145 7.41 -22.14 6.27
CA GLY A 145 7.64 -22.26 4.82
C GLY A 145 9.11 -22.12 4.41
N ILE A 146 10.06 -22.43 5.31
CA ILE A 146 11.49 -22.33 5.02
C ILE A 146 12.20 -23.68 5.16
N SER A 147 13.35 -23.83 4.49
CA SER A 147 14.16 -25.05 4.63
C SER A 147 14.71 -25.19 6.05
N LEU A 148 14.87 -26.43 6.51
CA LEU A 148 15.46 -26.74 7.81
C LEU A 148 16.87 -26.13 7.97
N ARG A 149 17.65 -26.12 6.89
CA ARG A 149 18.98 -25.50 6.85
C ARG A 149 18.92 -23.98 7.07
N SER A 150 18.00 -23.29 6.40
CA SER A 150 17.78 -21.84 6.58
C SER A 150 17.26 -21.51 7.97
N PHE A 151 16.40 -22.38 8.53
CA PHE A 151 15.90 -22.26 9.88
C PHE A 151 17.06 -22.31 10.90
N TYR A 152 17.92 -23.32 10.85
CA TYR A 152 19.08 -23.42 11.74
C TYR A 152 20.05 -22.24 11.60
N TYR A 153 20.28 -21.77 10.37
CA TYR A 153 21.09 -20.57 10.14
C TYR A 153 20.51 -19.35 10.86
N LYS A 154 19.20 -19.13 10.78
CA LYS A 154 18.53 -17.99 11.44
C LYS A 154 18.49 -18.14 12.96
N ILE A 155 18.28 -19.35 13.50
CA ILE A 155 18.37 -19.64 14.93
C ILE A 155 19.75 -19.27 15.48
N LYS A 156 20.83 -19.64 14.76
CA LYS A 156 22.21 -19.28 15.10
C LYS A 156 22.46 -17.78 14.96
N LYS A 157 22.01 -17.16 13.86
CA LYS A 157 22.15 -15.71 13.60
C LYS A 157 21.54 -14.86 14.71
N TYR A 158 20.36 -15.24 15.21
CA TYR A 158 19.64 -14.47 16.23
C TYR A 158 19.92 -14.92 17.67
N ASN A 159 20.92 -15.80 17.87
CA ASN A 159 21.26 -16.40 19.16
C ASN A 159 20.02 -16.87 19.93
N ILE A 160 19.07 -17.49 19.22
CA ILE A 160 17.89 -18.08 19.85
C ILE A 160 18.41 -19.35 20.55
N LYS A 161 18.81 -19.20 21.82
CA LYS A 161 19.23 -20.32 22.66
C LYS A 161 18.11 -21.35 22.63
N LYS A 162 18.48 -22.58 22.31
CA LYS A 162 17.63 -23.76 22.47
C LYS A 162 17.11 -23.72 23.92
N ILE A 163 15.84 -23.39 24.14
CA ILE A 163 15.20 -23.57 25.45
C ILE A 163 14.89 -25.07 25.56
N TYR A 164 15.91 -25.94 25.48
CA TYR A 164 15.80 -27.39 25.69
C TYR A 164 17.20 -27.92 26.04
N GLU A 165 17.66 -27.60 27.24
CA GLU A 165 18.42 -28.55 28.05
C GLU A 165 17.44 -29.15 29.07
N TYR A 166 17.33 -30.48 29.03
CA TYR A 166 16.76 -31.39 30.04
C TYR A 166 15.35 -31.14 30.60
N LYS A 167 14.40 -31.98 30.17
CA LYS A 167 13.94 -33.12 30.99
C LYS A 167 13.27 -34.17 30.10
#